data_AF-F4P594-F1
#
_entry.id   AF-F4P594-F1
#
_cell.length_a   1.000
_cell.length_b   1.000
_cell.length_c   1.000
_cell.angle_alpha   90.00
_cell.angle_beta   90.00
_cell.angle_gamma   90.00
#
_symmetry.space_group_name_H-M   'P 1'
#
loop_
_entity.id
_entity.type
_entity.pdbx_description
1 polymer ?
#
loop_
_entity_poly.entity_id
_entity_poly.type
_entity_poly.pdbx_seq_one_letter_code
_entity_poly.pdbx_strand_id
1 'polypeptide(L)'
;MSRDLHGWFDDLSTEIPLFYLKIVSISDSVIVEDRYKVVLAVVALNQESADMIFYRLIEGSTQTDNPLIMNTSVHVTNPTIFRKCLEWKEKETMKKWNDYYSMDSAVP
;
A
#
# COMPACT_ATOMS: atom_id res chain seq x y z
N MET A 1 -9.28 -2.65 -8.24
CA MET A 1 -8.35 -3.65 -7.66
C MET A 1 -8.98 -5.01 -7.75
N SER A 2 -8.19 -6.08 -7.91
CA SER A 2 -8.72 -7.44 -7.84
C SER A 2 -9.17 -7.77 -6.41
N ARG A 3 -10.06 -8.76 -6.26
CA ARG A 3 -10.54 -9.22 -4.95
C ARG A 3 -9.38 -9.66 -4.04
N ASP A 4 -8.40 -10.34 -4.61
CA ASP A 4 -7.22 -10.80 -3.88
C ASP A 4 -6.40 -9.62 -3.33
N LEU A 5 -6.15 -8.58 -4.12
CA LEU A 5 -5.40 -7.40 -3.66
C LEU A 5 -6.10 -6.70 -2.50
N HIS A 6 -7.44 -6.65 -2.52
CA HIS A 6 -8.22 -6.15 -1.38
C HIS A 6 -8.06 -7.07 -0.17
N GLY A 7 -8.16 -8.38 -0.37
CA GLY A 7 -8.02 -9.37 0.70
C GLY A 7 -6.65 -9.33 1.38
N TRP A 8 -5.58 -9.12 0.62
CA TRP A 8 -4.21 -9.03 1.12
C TRP A 8 -3.91 -7.68 1.81
N PHE A 9 -4.58 -6.61 1.41
CA PHE A 9 -4.45 -5.30 2.07
C PHE A 9 -5.24 -5.24 3.38
N ASP A 10 -6.41 -5.88 3.41
CA ASP A 10 -7.31 -5.86 4.56
C ASP A 10 -7.13 -7.04 5.50
N ASP A 11 -6.15 -7.91 5.25
CA ASP A 11 -5.90 -9.09 6.10
C ASP A 11 -7.14 -10.00 6.21
N LEU A 12 -7.87 -10.12 5.09
CA LEU A 12 -9.08 -10.94 5.00
C LEU A 12 -8.80 -12.33 4.43
N SER A 13 -7.60 -12.53 3.88
CA SER A 13 -7.20 -13.77 3.17
C SER A 13 -5.80 -14.24 3.55
N THR A 14 -5.16 -13.56 4.49
CA THR A 14 -3.82 -13.83 5.01
C THR A 14 -3.86 -13.65 6.53
N GLU A 15 -2.77 -13.94 7.23
CA GLU A 15 -2.66 -13.76 8.70
C GLU A 15 -2.26 -12.33 9.09
N ILE A 16 -1.50 -11.68 8.21
CA ILE A 16 -1.17 -10.25 8.27
C ILE A 16 -1.32 -9.64 6.87
N PRO A 17 -1.46 -8.30 6.76
CA PRO A 17 -1.46 -7.66 5.45
C PRO A 17 -0.15 -7.91 4.69
N LEU A 18 -0.23 -8.19 3.38
CA LEU A 18 0.98 -8.43 2.57
C LEU A 18 1.67 -7.14 2.11
N PHE A 19 0.99 -6.00 2.25
CA PHE A 19 1.53 -4.69 1.90
C PHE A 19 0.76 -3.57 2.61
N TYR A 20 1.37 -2.39 2.67
CA TYR A 20 0.68 -1.15 2.98
C TYR A 20 0.88 -0.12 1.88
N LEU A 21 0.12 0.97 1.97
CA LEU A 21 0.17 2.09 1.04
C LEU A 21 0.66 3.33 1.78
N LYS A 22 1.52 4.11 1.13
CA LYS A 22 2.03 5.38 1.65
C LYS A 22 1.90 6.48 0.61
N ILE A 23 1.55 7.69 1.04
CA ILE A 23 1.52 8.84 0.12
C ILE A 23 2.95 9.29 -0.19
N VAL A 24 3.28 9.36 -1.48
CA VAL A 24 4.53 9.95 -1.98
C VAL A 24 4.32 11.41 -2.31
N SER A 25 3.27 11.73 -3.07
CA SER A 25 2.94 13.10 -3.42
C SER A 25 1.46 13.27 -3.71
N ILE A 26 1.00 14.52 -3.63
CA ILE A 26 -0.35 14.95 -4.01
C ILE A 26 -0.15 16.10 -4.97
N SER A 27 -0.91 16.14 -6.07
CA SER A 27 -0.88 17.26 -7.00
C SER A 27 -1.32 18.56 -6.33
N ASP A 28 -0.68 19.68 -6.68
CA ASP A 28 -1.02 21.00 -6.13
C ASP A 28 -2.41 21.48 -6.58
N SER A 29 -2.88 20.98 -7.73
CA SER A 29 -4.19 21.27 -8.29
C SER A 29 -4.96 20.00 -8.62
N VAL A 30 -6.26 20.17 -8.86
CA VAL A 30 -7.09 19.16 -9.52
C VAL A 30 -6.50 18.84 -10.90
N ILE A 31 -6.49 17.56 -11.26
CA ILE A 31 -5.94 17.06 -12.53
C ILE A 31 -7.05 16.64 -13.49
N VAL A 32 -8.11 16.00 -12.98
CA VAL A 32 -9.22 15.49 -13.81
C VAL A 32 -10.49 15.41 -12.99
N GLU A 33 -11.64 15.82 -13.54
CA GLU A 33 -12.98 15.63 -12.94
C GLU A 33 -13.05 15.96 -11.43
N ASP A 34 -12.54 17.11 -10.99
CA ASP A 34 -12.51 17.53 -9.58
C ASP A 34 -11.71 16.60 -8.65
N ARG A 35 -10.79 15.81 -9.21
CA ARG A 35 -9.90 14.92 -8.47
C ARG A 35 -8.44 15.36 -8.54
N TYR A 36 -7.80 15.27 -7.39
CA TYR A 36 -6.36 15.39 -7.22
C TYR A 36 -5.70 14.07 -7.58
N LYS A 37 -4.53 14.14 -8.23
CA LYS A 37 -3.68 12.98 -8.43
C LYS A 37 -2.87 12.75 -7.16
N VAL A 38 -2.94 11.54 -6.62
CA VAL A 38 -2.11 11.11 -5.48
C VAL A 38 -1.21 10.00 -5.95
N VAL A 39 0.10 10.19 -5.78
CA VAL A 39 1.10 9.14 -6.00
C VAL A 39 1.26 8.36 -4.71
N LEU A 40 1.13 7.04 -4.83
CA LEU A 40 1.18 6.09 -3.73
C LEU A 40 2.38 5.17 -3.90
N ALA A 41 3.12 4.95 -2.82
CA ALA A 41 4.05 3.83 -2.72
C ALA A 41 3.28 2.62 -2.20
N VAL A 42 3.35 1.51 -2.94
CA VAL A 42 2.93 0.18 -2.53
C VAL A 42 4.14 -0.50 -1.91
N VAL A 43 4.12 -0.69 -0.59
CA VAL A 43 5.24 -1.25 0.17
C VAL A 43 4.90 -2.69 0.56
N ALA A 44 5.57 -3.65 -0.08
CA ALA A 44 5.39 -5.06 0.18
C ALA A 44 6.06 -5.49 1.49
N LEU A 45 5.48 -6.50 2.14
CA LEU A 45 6.00 -7.12 3.36
C LEU A 45 7.40 -7.73 3.14
N ASN A 46 7.55 -8.46 2.03
CA ASN A 46 8.77 -9.17 1.65
C ASN A 46 8.79 -9.41 0.13
N GLN A 47 9.83 -10.07 -0.38
CA GLN A 47 10.01 -10.29 -1.81
C GLN A 47 8.89 -11.15 -2.43
N GLU A 48 8.42 -12.18 -1.73
CA GLU A 48 7.32 -13.03 -2.21
C GLU A 48 6.02 -12.22 -2.36
N SER A 49 5.69 -11.39 -1.37
CA SER A 49 4.56 -10.46 -1.44
C SER A 49 4.72 -9.48 -2.61
N ALA A 50 5.93 -8.93 -2.81
CA ALA A 50 6.21 -8.02 -3.93
C ALA A 50 5.93 -8.71 -5.27
N ASP A 51 6.45 -9.93 -5.45
CA ASP A 51 6.25 -10.72 -6.65
C ASP A 51 4.77 -11.04 -6.88
N MET A 52 3.98 -11.27 -5.83
CA MET A 52 2.54 -11.52 -5.92
C MET A 52 1.71 -10.28 -6.29
N ILE A 53 2.13 -9.10 -5.83
CA ILE A 53 1.34 -7.86 -5.90
C ILE A 53 1.66 -7.10 -7.19
N PHE A 54 2.94 -7.00 -7.55
CA PHE A 54 3.42 -6.00 -8.51
C PHE A 54 2.92 -6.22 -9.94
N TYR A 55 2.79 -7.47 -10.40
CA TYR A 55 2.18 -7.73 -11.71
C TYR A 55 0.66 -7.45 -11.75
N ARG A 56 0.01 -7.25 -10.60
CA ARG A 56 -1.43 -6.98 -10.49
C ARG A 56 -1.74 -5.49 -10.34
N LEU A 57 -0.72 -4.65 -10.25
CA LEU A 57 -0.90 -3.20 -10.15
C LEU A 57 -1.37 -2.62 -11.48
N ILE A 58 -2.06 -1.48 -11.41
CA ILE A 58 -2.60 -0.80 -12.59
C ILE A 58 -1.47 -0.37 -13.53
N GLU A 59 -1.80 -0.31 -14.82
CA GLU A 59 -0.95 0.24 -15.86
C GLU A 59 -0.50 1.67 -15.50
N GLY A 60 0.79 1.96 -15.67
CA GLY A 60 1.41 3.23 -15.23
C GLY A 60 2.07 3.19 -13.84
N SER A 61 2.14 2.02 -13.20
CA SER A 61 2.95 1.82 -11.99
C SER A 61 4.44 1.78 -12.34
N THR A 62 5.30 2.31 -11.46
CA THR A 62 6.74 2.47 -11.69
C THR A 62 7.54 1.80 -10.58
N GLN A 63 8.62 1.09 -10.96
CA GLN A 63 9.56 0.54 -9.99
C GLN A 63 10.38 1.66 -9.34
N THR A 64 10.76 1.44 -8.09
CA THR A 64 11.72 2.26 -7.38
C THR A 64 13.05 1.51 -7.27
N ASP A 65 14.08 2.15 -6.72
CA ASP A 65 15.37 1.49 -6.44
C ASP A 65 15.24 0.39 -5.36
N ASN A 66 14.15 0.38 -4.59
CA ASN A 66 13.86 -0.65 -3.62
C ASN A 66 12.94 -1.71 -4.25
N PRO A 67 13.35 -3.00 -4.30
CA PRO A 67 12.55 -4.07 -4.92
C PRO A 67 11.26 -4.40 -4.18
N LEU A 68 11.06 -3.86 -2.96
CA LEU A 68 9.83 -4.02 -2.18
C LEU A 68 8.88 -2.84 -2.34
N ILE A 69 9.21 -1.86 -3.19
CA ILE A 69 8.41 -0.64 -3.35
C ILE A 69 8.16 -0.35 -4.83
N MET A 70 6.88 -0.23 -5.17
CA MET A 70 6.43 0.32 -6.46
C MET A 70 5.55 1.54 -6.23
N ASN A 71 5.68 2.53 -7.11
CA ASN A 71 4.80 3.68 -7.12
C ASN A 71 3.63 3.46 -8.07
N THR A 72 2.44 3.85 -7.65
CA THR A 72 1.23 3.89 -8.47
C THR A 72 0.51 5.22 -8.25
N SER A 73 -0.60 5.47 -8.95
CA SER A 73 -1.36 6.70 -8.73
C SER A 73 -2.86 6.49 -8.77
N VAL A 74 -3.56 7.28 -7.97
CA VAL A 74 -5.03 7.30 -7.89
C VAL A 74 -5.54 8.74 -8.01
N HIS A 75 -6.81 8.88 -8.38
CA HIS A 75 -7.49 10.17 -8.43
C HIS A 75 -8.52 10.24 -7.31
N VAL A 76 -8.41 11.23 -6.43
CA VAL A 76 -9.26 11.38 -5.25
C VAL A 76 -9.86 12.78 -5.17
N THR A 77 -11.12 12.88 -4.72
CA THR A 77 -11.82 14.16 -4.57
C THR A 77 -11.39 14.92 -3.31
N ASN A 78 -11.00 14.21 -2.24
CA ASN A 78 -10.57 14.81 -0.98
C ASN A 78 -9.22 14.22 -0.53
N PRO A 79 -8.09 14.80 -0.97
CA PRO A 79 -6.75 14.29 -0.63
C PRO A 79 -6.45 14.37 0.88
N THR A 80 -7.07 15.31 1.60
CA THR A 80 -6.86 15.49 3.04
C THR A 80 -7.45 14.33 3.85
N ILE A 81 -8.70 13.95 3.57
CA ILE A 81 -9.34 12.79 4.22
C ILE A 81 -8.63 11.51 3.79
N PHE A 82 -8.34 11.38 2.50
CA PHE A 82 -7.64 10.22 1.96
C PHE A 82 -6.29 9.99 2.65
N ARG A 83 -5.49 11.06 2.85
CA ARG A 83 -4.24 11.00 3.62
C ARG A 83 -4.43 10.46 5.03
N LYS A 84 -5.39 11.02 5.78
CA LYS A 84 -5.64 10.58 7.17
C LYS A 84 -6.02 9.10 7.25
N CYS A 85 -6.88 8.63 6.35
CA CYS A 85 -7.26 7.21 6.28
C CYS A 85 -6.05 6.32 5.97
N LEU A 86 -5.21 6.74 5.02
CA LEU A 86 -4.05 5.96 4.62
C LEU A 86 -3.00 5.89 5.73
N GLU A 87 -2.69 7.02 6.38
CA GLU A 87 -1.75 7.09 7.50
C GLU A 87 -2.21 6.25 8.70
N TRP A 88 -3.51 6.20 8.97
CA TRP A 88 -4.06 5.31 9.99
C TRP A 88 -3.86 3.84 9.62
N LYS A 89 -4.21 3.45 8.39
CA LYS A 89 -4.08 2.06 7.92
C LYS A 89 -2.62 1.60 7.83
N GLU A 90 -1.70 2.49 7.44
CA GLU A 90 -0.26 2.27 7.47
C GLU A 90 0.19 1.90 8.89
N LYS A 91 -0.17 2.72 9.89
CA LYS A 91 0.20 2.48 11.30
C LYS A 91 -0.33 1.14 11.82
N GLU A 92 -1.60 0.82 11.53
CA GLU A 92 -2.19 -0.46 11.93
C GLU A 92 -1.48 -1.65 11.28
N THR A 93 -1.12 -1.52 10.00
CA THR A 93 -0.40 -2.57 9.27
C THR A 93 1.01 -2.77 9.82
N MET A 94 1.75 -1.67 10.05
CA MET A 94 3.09 -1.73 10.65
C MET A 94 3.07 -2.37 12.03
N LYS A 95 2.04 -2.07 12.84
CA LYS A 95 1.87 -2.71 14.15
C LYS A 95 1.70 -4.22 14.00
N LYS A 96 0.81 -4.68 13.11
CA LYS A 96 0.61 -6.11 12.85
C LYS A 96 1.90 -6.79 12.39
N TRP A 97 2.67 -6.16 11.51
CA TRP A 97 3.96 -6.69 11.07
C TRP A 97 4.95 -6.83 12.22
N ASN A 98 5.09 -5.80 13.05
CA ASN A 98 5.97 -5.85 14.21
C ASN A 98 5.56 -6.94 15.20
N ASP A 99 4.25 -7.07 15.47
CA ASP A 99 3.71 -8.09 16.38
C ASP A 99 4.00 -9.50 15.84
N TYR A 100 3.78 -9.73 14.53
CA TYR A 100 4.06 -11.00 13.86
C TYR A 100 5.54 -11.39 13.95
N TYR A 101 6.46 -10.49 13.56
CA TYR A 101 7.89 -10.77 13.61
C TYR A 101 8.43 -10.90 15.05
N SER A 102 7.82 -10.21 16.01
CA SER A 102 8.15 -10.37 17.43
C SER A 102 7.76 -11.75 17.94
N MET A 103 6.60 -12.28 17.53
CA MET A 103 6.15 -13.64 17.87
C MET A 103 7.00 -14.72 17.21
N ASP A 104 7.34 -14.57 15.93
CA ASP A 104 8.22 -15.51 15.22
C ASP A 104 9.61 -15.59 15.87
N SER A 105 10.11 -14.47 16.39
CA SER A 105 11.39 -14.44 17.11
C SER A 105 11.38 -15.14 18.47
N ALA A 106 10.19 -15.45 19.01
CA ALA A 106 9.98 -16.05 20.33
C ALA A 106 9.80 -17.58 20.30
N VAL A 107 9.80 -18.20 19.11
CA VAL A 107 9.76 -19.67 18.95
C VAL A 107 11.21 -20.19 18.87
N PRO A 108 11.68 -21.01 19.84
CA PRO A 108 13.06 -21.52 19.88
C PRO A 108 13.40 -22.53 18.79
#